data_AF-A0AAN7RVZ2-F1
#
_entry.id   AF-A0AAN7RVZ2-F1
#
_cell.length_a   1.000
_cell.length_b   1.000
_cell.length_c   1.000
_cell.angle_alpha   90.00
_cell.angle_beta   90.00
_cell.angle_gamma   90.00
#
_symmetry.space_group_name_H-M   'P 1'
#
loop_
_entity.id
_entity.type
_entity.pdbx_description
1 polymer ?
#
loop_
_entity_poly.entity_id
_entity_poly.type
_entity_poly.pdbx_seq_one_letter_code
_entity_poly.pdbx_strand_id
1 'polypeptide(L)'
;MATFLFLVQLLFIGTLIVPAYTQTEICTLLLNATASNFTVTVTPEAYKANTTYVVTITDNRNFTGSKNVTEYLLQALSPQNASMGEWKGVNSDTCHSIDTAILNATQKAANWTSPDSNISSVEIR
;
A
#
# COMPACT_ATOMS: atom_id res chain seq x y z
N MET A 1 53.80 21.24 32.71
CA MET A 1 52.36 21.30 33.06
C MET A 1 51.60 21.27 31.75
N ALA A 2 50.81 20.21 31.53
CA ALA A 2 50.19 19.90 30.24
C ALA A 2 48.86 20.64 30.04
N THR A 3 48.63 21.03 28.79
CA THR A 3 47.49 21.74 28.19
C THR A 3 46.18 20.95 28.24
N PHE A 4 45.08 21.60 28.61
CA PHE A 4 43.71 21.06 28.52
C PHE A 4 43.12 21.38 27.14
N LEU A 5 42.73 20.33 26.41
CA LEU A 5 42.09 20.40 25.09
C LEU A 5 40.56 20.50 25.22
N PHE A 6 39.99 21.36 24.38
CA PHE A 6 38.56 21.58 24.12
C PHE A 6 37.85 20.29 23.63
N LEU A 7 36.62 20.06 24.08
CA LEU A 7 35.67 19.13 23.45
C LEU A 7 34.31 19.83 23.31
N VAL A 8 34.07 20.39 22.12
CA VAL A 8 32.74 20.82 21.66
C VAL A 8 32.00 19.56 21.19
N GLN A 9 30.91 19.20 21.86
CA GLN A 9 30.01 18.14 21.40
C GLN A 9 29.07 18.73 20.33
N LEU A 10 29.30 18.38 19.07
CA LEU A 10 28.38 18.63 17.96
C LEU A 10 27.32 17.51 17.92
N LEU A 11 26.11 17.82 18.38
CA LEU A 11 24.91 17.00 18.17
C LEU A 11 24.40 17.23 16.75
N PHE A 12 24.76 16.34 15.82
CA PHE A 12 24.12 16.26 14.51
C PHE A 12 22.80 15.51 14.65
N ILE A 13 21.71 16.23 14.90
CA ILE A 13 20.35 15.70 14.72
C ILE A 13 20.02 15.82 13.23
N GLY A 14 20.42 14.81 12.46
CA GLY A 14 19.98 14.67 11.08
C GLY A 14 18.54 14.17 11.06
N THR A 15 17.57 15.08 10.86
CA THR A 15 16.21 14.67 10.52
C THR A 15 16.21 14.16 9.08
N LEU A 16 15.89 12.87 8.91
CA LEU A 16 15.59 12.30 7.59
C LEU A 16 14.30 12.94 7.08
N ILE A 17 14.43 13.98 6.26
CA ILE A 17 13.31 14.58 5.55
C ILE A 17 12.99 13.66 4.37
N VAL A 18 12.03 12.75 4.57
CA VAL A 18 11.47 11.97 3.46
C VAL A 18 10.64 12.94 2.61
N PRO A 19 10.76 12.98 1.26
CA PRO A 19 10.04 13.94 0.45
C PRO A 19 8.53 13.66 0.49
N ALA A 20 7.75 14.60 1.00
CA ALA A 20 6.28 14.56 1.08
C ALA A 20 5.57 14.63 -0.30
N TYR A 21 6.32 14.64 -1.41
CA TYR A 21 5.80 14.93 -2.73
C TYR A 21 5.05 13.74 -3.39
N THR A 22 5.36 12.49 -3.05
CA THR A 22 4.66 11.31 -3.64
C THR A 22 3.38 10.95 -2.91
N GLN A 23 3.36 11.09 -1.58
CA GLN A 23 2.20 10.82 -0.73
C GLN A 23 0.96 11.63 -1.15
N THR A 24 1.16 12.85 -1.67
CA THR A 24 0.05 13.73 -2.07
C THR A 24 -0.72 13.20 -3.28
N GLU A 25 -0.05 12.54 -4.22
CA GLU A 25 -0.68 12.10 -5.49
C GLU A 25 -1.55 10.86 -5.30
N ILE A 26 -1.02 9.82 -4.64
CA ILE A 26 -1.76 8.58 -4.36
C ILE A 26 -2.97 8.84 -3.47
N CYS A 27 -2.81 9.67 -2.44
CA CYS A 27 -3.95 10.10 -1.62
C CYS A 27 -5.04 10.77 -2.47
N THR A 28 -4.64 11.63 -3.41
CA THR A 28 -5.60 12.32 -4.29
C THR A 28 -6.35 11.34 -5.19
N LEU A 29 -5.65 10.32 -5.73
CA LEU A 29 -6.28 9.27 -6.53
C LEU A 29 -7.27 8.44 -5.71
N LEU A 30 -6.89 8.03 -4.50
CA LEU A 30 -7.74 7.24 -3.60
C LEU A 30 -8.99 8.02 -3.14
N LEU A 31 -8.84 9.31 -2.82
CA LEU A 31 -9.97 10.16 -2.41
C LEU A 31 -10.98 10.42 -3.54
N ASN A 32 -10.51 10.46 -4.79
CA ASN A 32 -11.33 10.73 -5.97
C ASN A 32 -11.80 9.45 -6.69
N ALA A 33 -11.47 8.27 -6.14
CA ALA A 33 -11.86 6.99 -6.72
C ALA A 33 -13.39 6.85 -6.74
N THR A 34 -13.92 6.42 -7.88
CA THR A 34 -15.37 6.18 -8.06
C THR A 34 -15.60 4.74 -8.46
N ALA A 35 -16.71 4.17 -7.98
CA ALA A 35 -17.09 2.80 -8.31
C ALA A 35 -17.20 2.64 -9.82
N SER A 36 -16.61 1.56 -10.33
CA SER A 36 -16.62 1.22 -11.75
C SER A 36 -16.63 -0.30 -11.92
N ASN A 37 -16.64 -0.79 -13.15
CA ASN A 37 -16.77 -2.22 -13.43
C ASN A 37 -15.42 -2.96 -13.29
N PHE A 38 -14.88 -2.95 -12.08
CA PHE A 38 -13.74 -3.75 -11.66
C PHE A 38 -14.19 -4.79 -10.66
N THR A 39 -13.49 -5.93 -10.62
CA THR A 39 -13.70 -6.96 -9.61
C THR A 39 -12.37 -7.34 -9.02
N VAL A 40 -12.29 -7.35 -7.69
CA VAL A 40 -11.13 -7.85 -6.95
C VAL A 40 -11.51 -9.19 -6.34
N THR A 41 -10.71 -10.21 -6.59
CA THR A 41 -10.94 -11.57 -6.08
C THR A 41 -9.72 -12.09 -5.34
N VAL A 42 -9.99 -12.79 -4.24
CA VAL A 42 -9.00 -13.53 -3.46
C VAL A 42 -9.59 -14.90 -3.17
N THR A 43 -8.77 -15.95 -3.23
CA THR A 43 -9.21 -17.33 -2.96
C THR A 43 -8.18 -18.02 -2.08
N PRO A 44 -8.61 -18.74 -1.02
CA PRO A 44 -9.96 -18.84 -0.45
C PRO A 44 -10.50 -17.53 0.18
N GLU A 45 -11.81 -17.44 0.41
CA GLU A 45 -12.46 -16.32 1.11
C GLU A 45 -12.05 -16.25 2.59
N ALA A 46 -11.96 -17.40 3.26
CA ALA A 46 -11.42 -17.50 4.60
C ALA A 46 -9.90 -17.64 4.54
N TYR A 47 -9.18 -16.67 5.11
CA TYR A 47 -7.73 -16.71 5.17
C TYR A 47 -7.24 -17.43 6.44
N LYS A 48 -6.00 -17.93 6.39
CA LYS A 48 -5.22 -18.43 7.52
C LYS A 48 -4.14 -17.41 7.81
N ALA A 49 -3.88 -17.12 9.08
CA ALA A 49 -2.81 -16.19 9.46
C ALA A 49 -1.46 -16.56 8.83
N ASN A 50 -0.64 -15.53 8.60
CA ASN A 50 0.69 -15.64 7.99
C ASN A 50 0.75 -16.52 6.71
N THR A 51 -0.24 -16.37 5.84
CA THR A 51 -0.32 -17.08 4.56
C THR A 51 -0.39 -16.09 3.41
N THR A 52 0.35 -16.36 2.34
CA THR A 52 0.33 -15.54 1.13
C THR A 52 -0.76 -15.99 0.17
N TYR A 53 -1.56 -15.04 -0.28
CA TYR A 53 -2.64 -15.20 -1.24
C TYR A 53 -2.38 -14.36 -2.48
N VAL A 54 -2.94 -14.79 -3.61
CA VAL A 54 -2.95 -14.01 -4.84
C VAL A 54 -4.26 -13.24 -4.91
N VAL A 55 -4.16 -11.91 -4.93
CA VAL A 55 -5.27 -11.00 -5.18
C VAL A 55 -5.28 -10.70 -6.67
N THR A 56 -6.42 -10.96 -7.34
CA THR A 56 -6.58 -10.75 -8.79
C THR A 56 -7.55 -9.61 -9.05
N ILE A 57 -7.22 -8.76 -10.01
CA ILE A 57 -8.03 -7.65 -10.49
C ILE A 57 -8.53 -7.97 -11.88
N THR A 58 -9.85 -7.91 -12.06
CA THR A 58 -10.52 -8.05 -13.35
C THR A 58 -11.10 -6.69 -13.75
N ASP A 59 -10.73 -6.19 -14.93
CA ASP A 59 -11.34 -5.02 -15.55
C ASP A 59 -12.43 -5.48 -16.53
N ASN A 60 -13.70 -5.31 -16.14
CA ASN A 60 -14.87 -5.73 -16.92
C ASN A 60 -15.50 -4.57 -17.69
N ARG A 61 -14.83 -3.42 -17.77
CA ARG A 61 -15.39 -2.25 -18.46
C ARG A 61 -15.47 -2.52 -19.97
N ASN A 62 -16.63 -2.23 -20.55
CA ASN A 62 -16.84 -2.31 -21.99
C ASN A 62 -16.29 -1.00 -22.62
N PHE A 63 -15.07 -1.05 -23.13
CA PHE A 63 -14.39 0.13 -23.65
C PHE A 63 -14.95 0.54 -25.01
N THR A 64 -15.77 1.59 -25.03
CA THR A 64 -16.09 2.37 -26.25
C THR A 64 -15.37 3.72 -26.29
N GLY A 65 -14.40 3.97 -25.38
CA GLY A 65 -13.67 5.24 -25.26
C GLY A 65 -12.22 5.10 -24.76
N SER A 66 -11.49 6.23 -24.67
CA SER A 66 -10.02 6.33 -24.59
C SER A 66 -9.39 6.31 -23.18
N LYS A 67 -10.11 5.97 -22.12
CA LYS A 67 -9.56 6.00 -20.74
C LYS A 67 -8.99 4.64 -20.33
N ASN A 68 -7.80 4.33 -20.80
CA ASN A 68 -7.04 3.15 -20.38
C ASN A 68 -6.67 3.26 -18.89
N VAL A 69 -6.67 2.13 -18.17
CA VAL A 69 -6.02 2.08 -16.86
C VAL A 69 -4.52 2.24 -17.05
N THR A 70 -3.89 3.05 -16.21
CA THR A 70 -2.43 3.17 -16.12
C THR A 70 -1.88 2.40 -14.93
N GLU A 71 -2.62 2.37 -13.82
CA GLU A 71 -2.26 1.68 -12.59
C GLU A 71 -3.48 1.21 -11.80
N TYR A 72 -3.25 0.25 -10.91
CA TYR A 72 -4.19 -0.20 -9.87
C TYR A 72 -3.60 0.07 -8.51
N LEU A 73 -4.45 0.51 -7.60
CA LEU A 73 -4.12 0.74 -6.20
C LEU A 73 -4.90 -0.28 -5.37
N LEU A 74 -4.21 -1.08 -4.57
CA LEU A 74 -4.83 -2.10 -3.72
C LEU A 74 -4.56 -1.83 -2.24
N GLN A 75 -5.61 -1.93 -1.42
CA GLN A 75 -5.54 -1.81 0.04
C GLN A 75 -6.05 -3.09 0.71
N ALA A 76 -5.48 -3.41 1.87
CA ALA A 76 -5.92 -4.50 2.71
C ALA A 76 -6.19 -3.95 4.11
N LEU A 77 -7.45 -3.96 4.54
CA LEU A 77 -7.90 -3.17 5.69
C LEU A 77 -8.65 -3.99 6.74
N SER A 78 -8.44 -3.64 8.00
CA SER A 78 -9.31 -4.08 9.09
C SER A 78 -10.65 -3.31 9.06
N PRO A 79 -11.67 -3.78 9.80
CA PRO A 79 -12.92 -3.02 9.98
C PRO A 79 -12.71 -1.63 10.60
N GLN A 80 -11.54 -1.35 11.19
CA GLN A 80 -11.16 -0.04 11.74
C GLN A 80 -10.34 0.81 10.75
N ASN A 81 -10.26 0.42 9.47
CA ASN A 81 -9.46 1.08 8.44
C ASN A 81 -7.95 1.15 8.74
N ALA A 82 -7.40 0.14 9.41
CA ALA A 82 -5.95 -0.01 9.55
C ALA A 82 -5.41 -1.01 8.51
N SER A 83 -4.21 -0.79 7.98
CA SER A 83 -3.56 -1.72 7.06
C SER A 83 -3.29 -3.08 7.69
N MET A 84 -3.68 -4.15 7.00
CA MET A 84 -3.58 -5.53 7.48
C MET A 84 -2.78 -6.40 6.52
N GLY A 85 -1.81 -7.13 7.09
CA GLY A 85 -0.92 -7.96 6.30
C GLY A 85 0.07 -7.14 5.46
N GLU A 86 0.71 -7.80 4.51
CA GLU A 86 1.79 -7.19 3.72
C GLU A 86 1.69 -7.55 2.24
N TRP A 87 1.78 -6.54 1.38
CA TRP A 87 1.92 -6.72 -0.06
C TRP A 87 3.35 -7.13 -0.43
N LYS A 88 3.51 -8.10 -1.32
CA LYS A 88 4.81 -8.66 -1.72
C LYS A 88 5.07 -8.47 -3.21
N GLY A 89 6.29 -8.07 -3.54
CA GLY A 89 6.78 -8.00 -4.93
C GLY A 89 6.17 -6.89 -5.78
N VAL A 90 5.56 -5.89 -5.13
CA VAL A 90 4.97 -4.71 -5.76
C VAL A 90 5.45 -3.45 -5.03
N ASN A 91 5.42 -2.31 -5.71
CA ASN A 91 5.67 -1.03 -5.05
C ASN A 91 4.53 -0.73 -4.10
N SER A 92 4.82 0.00 -3.03
CA SER A 92 3.82 0.48 -2.09
C SER A 92 4.11 1.93 -1.69
N ASP A 93 3.05 2.67 -1.42
CA ASP A 93 3.12 3.97 -0.75
C ASP A 93 2.03 4.03 0.33
N THR A 94 2.04 5.08 1.12
CA THR A 94 1.14 5.25 2.26
C THR A 94 0.29 6.50 2.09
N CYS A 95 -1.02 6.36 2.32
CA CYS A 95 -1.92 7.50 2.44
C CYS A 95 -2.60 7.46 3.80
N HIS A 96 -2.45 8.51 4.62
CA HIS A 96 -3.00 8.54 5.99
C HIS A 96 -2.65 7.27 6.81
N SER A 97 -1.41 6.81 6.70
CA SER A 97 -0.92 5.57 7.33
C SER A 97 -1.58 4.27 6.83
N ILE A 98 -2.26 4.32 5.67
CA ILE A 98 -2.76 3.15 4.98
C ILE A 98 -1.78 2.77 3.87
N ASP A 99 -1.13 1.63 4.04
CA ASP A 99 -0.33 0.95 3.02
C ASP A 99 -1.18 0.60 1.81
N THR A 100 -0.72 1.05 0.64
CA THR A 100 -1.39 0.84 -0.64
C THR A 100 -0.39 0.25 -1.62
N ALA A 101 -0.69 -0.92 -2.18
CA ALA A 101 0.09 -1.53 -3.25
C ALA A 101 -0.23 -0.85 -4.59
N ILE A 102 0.82 -0.63 -5.38
CA ILE A 102 0.75 0.04 -6.67
C ILE A 102 1.16 -0.98 -7.74
N LEU A 103 0.22 -1.29 -8.63
CA LEU A 103 0.39 -2.22 -9.73
C LEU A 103 0.28 -1.45 -11.05
N ASN A 104 1.17 -1.71 -12.00
CA ASN A 104 0.99 -1.21 -13.36
C ASN A 104 -0.26 -1.84 -13.99
N ALA A 105 -0.87 -1.19 -14.98
CA ALA A 105 -2.08 -1.70 -15.64
C ALA A 105 -1.95 -3.11 -16.25
N THR A 106 -0.73 -3.56 -16.56
CA THR A 106 -0.44 -4.91 -17.05
C THR A 106 -0.41 -5.96 -15.93
N GLN A 107 -0.18 -5.53 -14.69
CA GLN A 107 -0.15 -6.39 -13.51
C GLN A 107 -1.57 -6.51 -12.96
N LYS A 108 -2.25 -7.60 -13.33
CA LYS A 108 -3.61 -7.93 -12.88
C LYS A 108 -3.66 -8.71 -11.57
N ALA A 109 -2.51 -8.90 -10.92
CA ALA A 109 -2.46 -9.62 -9.66
C ALA A 109 -1.32 -9.13 -8.77
N ALA A 110 -1.52 -9.24 -7.46
CA ALA A 110 -0.51 -9.01 -6.44
C ALA A 110 -0.56 -10.09 -5.36
N ASN A 111 0.58 -10.32 -4.73
CA ASN A 111 0.68 -11.23 -3.60
C ASN A 111 0.44 -10.46 -2.30
N TRP A 112 -0.49 -10.93 -1.49
CA TRP A 112 -0.80 -10.37 -0.17
C TRP A 112 -0.58 -11.44 0.89
N THR A 113 0.24 -11.15 1.89
CA THR A 113 0.45 -12.02 3.05
C THR A 113 -0.45 -11.56 4.18
N SER A 114 -1.33 -12.43 4.63
CA SER A 114 -2.25 -12.13 5.73
C SER A 114 -1.52 -11.82 7.04
N PRO A 115 -2.11 -11.05 7.96
CA PRO A 115 -1.51 -10.77 9.26
C PRO A 115 -1.22 -12.04 10.08
N ASP A 116 -0.30 -11.92 11.04
CA ASP A 116 0.12 -13.01 11.93
C ASP A 116 -0.97 -13.43 12.93
N SER A 117 -1.94 -12.55 13.18
CA SER A 117 -3.07 -12.81 14.07
C SER A 117 -4.35 -13.15 13.32
N ASN A 118 -5.16 -14.02 13.91
CA ASN A 118 -6.52 -14.30 13.47
C ASN A 118 -7.44 -13.12 13.84
N ILE A 119 -7.37 -12.04 13.06
CA ILE A 119 -8.42 -11.00 13.09
C ILE A 119 -9.66 -11.51 12.36
N SER A 120 -10.83 -10.95 12.71
CA SER A 120 -12.11 -11.46 12.24
C SER A 120 -12.30 -11.35 10.73
N SER A 121 -11.75 -10.31 10.11
CA SER A 121 -11.90 -10.05 8.68
C SER A 121 -10.86 -9.05 8.17
N VAL A 122 -10.55 -9.16 6.88
CA VAL A 122 -9.79 -8.16 6.11
C VAL A 122 -10.58 -7.85 4.86
N GLU A 123 -10.75 -6.57 4.56
CA GLU A 123 -11.30 -6.08 3.29
C GLU A 123 -10.13 -5.84 2.32
N ILE A 124 -10.19 -6.47 1.14
CA ILE A 124 -9.29 -6.15 0.02
C ILE A 124 -10.08 -5.30 -0.97
N ARG A 125 -9.57 -4.11 -1.31
CA ARG A 125 -10.23 -3.16 -2.23
C ARG A 125 -9.23 -2.47 -3.15
#